data_AF-A0A7C2S9E6-F1
#
_entry.id   AF-A0A7C2S9E6-F1
#
_cell.length_a   1.000
_cell.length_b   1.000
_cell.length_c   1.000
_cell.angle_alpha   90.00
_cell.angle_beta   90.00
_cell.angle_gamma   90.00
#
_symmetry.space_group_name_H-M   'P 1'
#
loop_
_entity.id
_entity.type
_entity.pdbx_description
1 polymer ?
#
loop_
_entity_poly.entity_id
_entity_poly.type
_entity_poly.pdbx_seq_one_letter_code
_entity_poly.pdbx_strand_id
1 'polypeptide(L)' 'QEIDGRWIAEVVELPGVMAYGGTQEEALAKAQALAFRVIADRLEHGEAPFGFLDVSFEAA' A
#
# COMPACT_ATOMS: atom_id res chain seq x y z
N GLN A 1 -3.38 -16.41 5.42
CA GLN A 1 -4.48 -16.16 6.37
C GLN A 1 -3.90 -16.28 7.77
N GLU A 2 -4.17 -15.30 8.62
CA GLU A 2 -3.75 -15.29 10.02
C GLU A 2 -4.53 -16.30 10.85
N ILE A 3 -3.99 -16.59 12.04
CA ILE A 3 -4.53 -17.59 12.98
C ILE A 3 -5.98 -17.24 13.40
N ASP A 4 -6.34 -15.97 13.35
CA ASP A 4 -7.69 -15.45 13.65
C ASP A 4 -8.64 -15.40 12.44
N GLY A 5 -8.20 -15.90 11.29
CA GLY A 5 -8.99 -15.93 10.06
C GLY A 5 -8.93 -14.66 9.22
N ARG A 6 -8.21 -13.61 9.64
CA ARG A 6 -8.03 -12.39 8.84
C ARG A 6 -6.96 -12.57 7.78
N TRP A 7 -7.06 -11.77 6.72
CA TRP A 7 -6.00 -11.62 5.73
C TRP A 7 -5.12 -10.43 6.11
N ILE A 8 -3.81 -10.58 5.92
CA ILE A 8 -2.84 -9.49 5.99
C ILE A 8 -2.23 -9.31 4.61
N ALA A 9 -2.09 -8.06 4.19
CA ALA A 9 -1.33 -7.66 3.02
C ALA A 9 -0.24 -6.69 3.45
N GLU A 10 0.95 -6.88 2.92
CA GLU A 10 2.14 -6.07 3.17
C GLU A 10 2.75 -5.65 1.82
N VAL A 11 3.27 -4.42 1.75
CA VAL A 11 4.05 -3.95 0.60
C VAL A 11 5.52 -4.03 0.97
N VAL A 12 6.22 -5.04 0.43
CA VAL A 12 7.60 -5.38 0.80
C VAL A 12 8.57 -4.21 0.56
N GLU A 13 8.33 -3.44 -0.49
CA GLU A 13 9.12 -2.27 -0.88
C GLU A 13 8.89 -1.05 0.03
N LEU A 14 7.83 -1.06 0.85
CA LEU A 14 7.48 -0.01 1.80
C LEU A 14 7.32 -0.59 3.21
N PRO A 15 8.44 -0.80 3.94
CA PRO A 15 8.38 -1.32 5.30
C PRO A 15 7.44 -0.52 6.20
N GLY A 16 6.57 -1.24 6.92
CA GLY A 16 5.52 -0.65 7.76
C GLY A 16 4.18 -0.41 7.04
N VAL A 17 4.11 -0.58 5.72
CA VAL A 17 2.84 -0.59 4.98
C VAL A 17 2.24 -1.99 5.02
N MET A 18 1.37 -2.21 6.00
CA MET A 18 0.59 -3.44 6.13
C MET A 18 -0.85 -3.15 6.56
N ALA A 19 -1.78 -3.97 6.10
CA ALA A 19 -3.19 -3.84 6.44
C ALA A 19 -3.90 -5.19 6.56
N TYR A 20 -4.92 -5.22 7.43
CA TYR A 20 -5.78 -6.39 7.62
C TYR A 20 -7.14 -6.26 6.93
N GLY A 21 -7.66 -7.37 6.42
CA GLY A 21 -8.97 -7.48 5.79
C GLY A 21 -9.70 -8.78 6.16
N GLY A 22 -11.02 -8.78 6.05
CA GLY A 22 -11.83 -10.00 6.15
C GLY A 22 -11.68 -10.90 4.93
N THR A 23 -11.32 -10.34 3.78
CA THR A 23 -10.91 -11.09 2.57
C THR A 23 -9.53 -10.66 2.07
N GLN A 24 -8.97 -11.43 1.15
CA GLN A 24 -7.70 -11.12 0.51
C GLN A 24 -7.77 -9.80 -0.26
N GLU A 25 -8.86 -9.58 -1.00
CA GLU A 25 -9.09 -8.38 -1.80
C GLU A 25 -9.21 -7.14 -0.90
N GLU A 26 -9.91 -7.26 0.23
CA GLU A 26 -10.03 -6.17 1.20
C GLU A 26 -8.68 -5.80 1.82
N ALA A 27 -7.87 -6.79 2.21
CA ALA A 27 -6.54 -6.56 2.75
C ALA A 27 -5.64 -5.87 1.71
N LEU A 28 -5.67 -6.35 0.46
CA LEU A 28 -4.89 -5.79 -0.64
C LEU A 28 -5.30 -4.34 -0.96
N ALA A 29 -6.59 -4.06 -1.06
CA ALA A 29 -7.10 -2.70 -1.32
C ALA A 29 -6.69 -1.72 -0.22
N LYS A 30 -6.74 -2.14 1.05
CA LYS A 30 -6.29 -1.30 2.18
C LYS A 30 -4.78 -1.08 2.17
N ALA A 31 -3.98 -2.11 1.88
CA ALA A 31 -2.53 -1.99 1.80
C ALA A 31 -2.11 -1.07 0.64
N GLN A 32 -2.77 -1.19 -0.52
CA GLN A 32 -2.52 -0.32 -1.68
C GLN A 32 -2.87 1.15 -1.37
N ALA A 33 -4.01 1.41 -0.73
CA ALA A 33 -4.36 2.75 -0.29
C ALA A 33 -3.35 3.33 0.70
N LEU A 34 -2.81 2.52 1.61
CA LEU A 34 -1.77 2.93 2.55
C LEU A 34 -0.44 3.23 1.85
N ALA A 35 -0.05 2.40 0.87
CA ALA A 35 1.14 2.63 0.07
C ALA A 35 1.11 3.99 -0.64
N PHE A 36 -0.01 4.33 -1.29
CA PHE A 36 -0.17 5.63 -1.94
C PHE A 36 -0.05 6.80 -0.95
N ARG A 37 -0.59 6.67 0.27
CA ARG A 37 -0.44 7.72 1.30
C ARG A 37 1.01 7.89 1.74
N VAL A 38 1.74 6.79 1.96
CA VAL A 38 3.16 6.87 2.34
C VAL A 38 4.00 7.48 1.23
N ILE A 39 3.72 7.13 -0.02
CA ILE A 39 4.41 7.75 -1.16
C ILE A 39 4.12 9.25 -1.23
N ALA A 40 2.86 9.65 -1.08
CA ALA A 40 2.48 11.07 -1.05
C ALA A 40 3.19 11.83 0.08
N ASP A 41 3.18 11.28 1.30
CA ASP A 41 3.84 11.88 2.46
C ASP A 41 5.36 12.04 2.25
N ARG A 42 6.04 11.02 1.70
CA ARG A 42 7.47 11.12 1.36
C ARG A 42 7.77 12.16 0.30
N LEU A 43 6.88 12.33 -0.69
CA LEU A 43 7.03 13.37 -1.71
C LEU A 43 6.84 14.78 -1.11
N GLU A 44 5.86 14.95 -0.22
CA GLU A 44 5.61 16.23 0.46
C GLU A 44 6.78 16.67 1.34
N HIS A 45 7.47 15.71 1.99
CA HIS A 45 8.61 15.98 2.87
C HIS A 45 9.97 15.95 2.14
N GLY A 46 10.00 15.69 0.83
CA GLY A 46 11.24 15.62 0.04
C GLY A 46 12.11 14.40 0.36
N GLU A 47 11.53 13.36 0.97
CA GLU A 47 12.19 12.09 1.31
C GLU A 47 12.26 11.12 0.13
N ALA A 48 11.47 11.37 -0.92
CA ALA A 48 11.53 10.66 -2.19
C ALA A 48 12.04 11.60 -3.30
N PRO A 49 13.00 11.17 -4.14
CA PRO A 49 13.46 11.97 -5.25
C PRO A 49 12.31 12.24 -6.23
N PHE A 50 12.19 13.48 -6.70
CA PHE A 50 11.35 13.87 -7.83
C PHE A 50 11.92 13.21 -9.11
N GLY A 51 11.67 11.92 -9.31
CA GLY A 51 12.24 11.19 -10.44
C GLY A 51 11.75 9.75 -10.50
N PHE A 52 10.82 9.51 -11.43
CA PHE A 52 10.24 8.22 -11.83
C PHE A 52 9.29 7.56 -10.84
N LEU A 53 8.18 8.23 -10.55
CA LEU A 53 6.95 7.54 -10.16
C LEU A 53 6.14 7.26 -11.44
N ASP A 54 6.13 6.01 -11.89
CA ASP A 54 5.23 5.54 -12.94
C ASP A 54 4.00 4.91 -12.28
N VAL A 55 2.82 5.50 -12.50
CA VAL A 55 1.56 5.02 -11.94
C VAL A 55 0.57 4.81 -13.08
N SER A 56 0.21 3.55 -13.32
CA SER A 56 -0.86 3.18 -14.23
C SER A 56 -2.13 2.87 -13.47
N PHE A 57 -3.26 3.33 -14.02
CA PHE A 57 -4.60 3.01 -13.52
C PHE A 57 -5.35 2.28 -14.62
N GLU A 58 -5.95 1.14 -14.31
CA GLU A 58 -6.99 0.59 -15.17
C GLU A 58 -8.27 1.40 -14.95
N ALA A 59 -8.70 2.12 -15.97
CA ALA A 59 -9.97 2.83 -15.95
C ALA A 59 -11.12 1.81 -16.03
N ALA A 60 -12.11 1.97 -15.16
CA ALA A 60 -13.32 1.14 -15.09
C ALA A 60 -14.36 1.53 -16.14
#